data_AF-A0AAW1YU40-F1
#
_entry.id   AF-A0AAW1YU40-F1
#
_cell.length_a   1.000
_cell.length_b   1.000
_cell.length_c   1.000
_cell.angle_alpha   90.00
_cell.angle_beta   90.00
_cell.angle_gamma   90.00
#
_symmetry.space_group_name_H-M   'P 1'
#
loop_
_entity.id
_entity.type
_entity.pdbx_description
1 polymer ?
#
loop_
_entity_poly.entity_id
_entity_poly.type
_entity_poly.pdbx_seq_one_letter_code
_entity_poly.pdbx_strand_id
1 'polypeptide(L)'
;MSDSQEITVASSPDFVTELLPSAQRTALLYHLSYLCLAKFPKLERVLRERAIETQLLFGSSEALLLKCAATSKNLVSTLLPALMIAVEKDKSILAIKSLEKARQWIMEIVEKVGQMVDRYEKHNHSVASCTSDVILEKAETEKKKEQTTKEIEAQETVVRDLEDQLKKNNEKIKEIEANIAQKNAELYNHVKDTSSKSNGLGLFAALVPFVGPIVKSIYDAKTGPGVAAKTQVLSSELSQLSIEKSSLMSKEWNIHV
;
A
#
# COMPACT_ATOMS: atom_id res chain seq x y z
N MET A 1 47.63 -9.60 -35.26
CA MET A 1 46.62 -10.57 -34.81
C MET A 1 47.26 -11.32 -33.67
N SER A 2 46.92 -10.95 -32.44
CA SER A 2 47.57 -11.48 -31.23
C SER A 2 46.91 -12.80 -30.85
N ASP A 3 47.72 -13.85 -30.81
CA ASP A 3 47.38 -15.15 -30.23
C ASP A 3 46.99 -14.95 -28.76
N SER A 4 45.68 -14.87 -28.53
CA SER A 4 45.11 -15.13 -27.21
C SER A 4 45.17 -16.64 -27.03
N GLN A 5 46.29 -17.15 -26.51
CA GLN A 5 46.31 -18.48 -25.91
C GLN A 5 45.32 -18.44 -24.74
N GLU A 6 44.09 -18.91 -25.00
CA GLU A 6 43.20 -19.37 -23.95
C GLU A 6 44.00 -20.29 -23.05
N ILE A 7 44.18 -19.86 -21.81
CA ILE A 7 44.68 -20.71 -20.74
C ILE A 7 43.62 -21.78 -20.56
N THR A 8 43.73 -22.85 -21.35
CA THR A 8 42.99 -24.07 -21.15
C THR A 8 43.45 -24.62 -19.81
N VAL A 9 42.64 -24.36 -18.78
CA VAL A 9 42.76 -24.97 -17.46
C VAL A 9 42.45 -26.46 -17.67
N ALA A 10 43.46 -27.22 -18.09
CA ALA A 10 43.40 -28.66 -18.18
C ALA A 10 43.07 -29.19 -16.77
N SER A 11 41.85 -29.71 -16.62
CA SER A 11 41.18 -30.13 -15.38
C SER A 11 41.16 -29.06 -14.27
N SER A 12 40.23 -28.13 -14.36
CA SER A 12 39.80 -27.39 -13.17
C SER A 12 39.31 -28.40 -12.12
N PRO A 13 39.72 -28.29 -10.83
CA PRO A 13 39.22 -29.16 -9.76
C PRO A 13 37.69 -29.19 -9.79
N ASP A 14 37.04 -30.34 -9.52
CA ASP A 14 35.58 -30.52 -9.60
C ASP A 14 34.81 -29.37 -8.92
N PHE A 15 35.33 -28.90 -7.78
CA PHE A 15 34.82 -27.77 -7.03
C PHE A 15 34.74 -26.43 -7.83
N VAL A 16 35.70 -26.13 -8.73
CA VAL A 16 35.64 -24.94 -9.61
C VAL A 16 34.53 -25.10 -10.65
N THR A 17 34.29 -26.34 -11.10
CA THR A 17 33.21 -26.63 -12.05
C THR A 17 31.82 -26.58 -11.40
N GLU A 18 31.72 -26.79 -10.09
CA GLU A 18 30.49 -26.69 -9.31
C GLU A 18 30.12 -25.26 -8.89
N LEU A 19 31.07 -24.32 -8.91
CA LEU A 19 30.86 -22.94 -8.45
C LEU A 19 29.84 -22.19 -9.32
N LEU A 20 29.96 -22.29 -10.65
CA LEU A 20 29.07 -21.60 -11.58
C LEU A 20 27.62 -22.12 -11.50
N PRO A 21 27.35 -23.43 -11.53
CA PRO A 21 26.01 -23.97 -11.29
C PRO A 21 25.44 -23.54 -9.93
N SER A 22 26.26 -23.50 -8.88
CA SER A 22 25.85 -23.08 -7.53
C SER A 22 25.47 -21.59 -7.48
N ALA A 23 26.25 -20.74 -8.13
CA ALA A 23 25.96 -19.31 -8.26
C ALA A 23 24.66 -19.08 -9.05
N GLN A 24 24.44 -19.81 -10.14
CA GLN A 24 23.21 -19.73 -10.93
C GLN A 24 21.97 -20.16 -10.14
N ARG A 25 22.05 -21.28 -9.40
CA ARG A 25 20.96 -21.73 -8.51
C ARG A 25 20.65 -20.69 -7.44
N THR A 26 21.69 -20.12 -6.84
CA THR A 26 21.53 -19.09 -5.80
C THR A 26 20.91 -17.81 -6.37
N ALA A 27 21.35 -17.37 -7.55
CA ALA A 27 20.76 -16.23 -8.25
C ALA A 27 19.27 -16.46 -8.58
N LEU A 28 18.91 -17.69 -9.00
CA LEU A 28 17.52 -18.07 -9.24
C LEU A 28 16.68 -17.99 -7.95
N LEU A 29 17.22 -18.45 -6.82
CA LEU A 29 16.53 -18.36 -5.52
C LEU A 29 16.25 -16.90 -5.12
N TYR A 30 17.22 -15.99 -5.31
CA TYR A 30 17.00 -14.56 -5.08
C TYR A 30 15.95 -13.98 -6.02
N HIS A 31 15.98 -14.36 -7.31
CA HIS A 31 15.01 -13.90 -8.27
C HIS A 31 13.58 -14.34 -7.94
N LEU A 32 13.39 -15.63 -7.60
CA LEU A 32 12.10 -16.16 -7.16
C LEU A 32 11.61 -15.46 -5.89
N SER A 33 12.50 -15.29 -4.91
CA SER A 33 12.19 -14.58 -3.66
C SER A 33 11.74 -13.14 -3.93
N TYR A 34 12.43 -12.45 -4.85
CA TYR A 34 12.08 -11.11 -5.28
C TYR A 34 10.68 -11.06 -5.91
N LEU A 35 10.37 -11.95 -6.86
CA LEU A 35 9.04 -12.00 -7.49
C LEU A 35 7.91 -12.21 -6.46
N CYS A 36 8.16 -12.96 -5.38
CA CYS A 36 7.15 -13.21 -4.35
C CYS A 36 7.04 -12.08 -3.31
N LEU A 37 8.15 -11.40 -2.98
CA LEU A 37 8.23 -10.54 -1.80
C LEU A 37 8.50 -9.06 -2.13
N ALA A 38 8.82 -8.69 -3.36
CA ALA A 38 9.12 -7.31 -3.75
C ALA A 38 7.95 -6.33 -3.56
N LYS A 39 6.72 -6.83 -3.42
CA LYS A 39 5.55 -6.01 -3.06
C LYS A 39 5.66 -5.38 -1.66
N PHE A 40 6.56 -5.88 -0.82
CA PHE A 40 6.83 -5.34 0.51
C PHE A 40 8.15 -4.54 0.46
N PRO A 41 8.12 -3.20 0.57
CA PRO A 41 9.31 -2.36 0.38
C PRO A 41 10.50 -2.73 1.27
N LYS A 42 10.24 -3.14 2.51
CA LYS A 42 11.31 -3.57 3.43
C LYS A 42 11.99 -4.85 2.95
N LEU A 43 11.21 -5.85 2.54
CA LEU A 43 11.72 -7.14 2.07
C LEU A 43 12.40 -7.00 0.70
N GLU A 44 11.87 -6.14 -0.18
CA GLU A 44 12.51 -5.82 -1.45
C GLU A 44 13.94 -5.32 -1.24
N ARG A 45 14.11 -4.34 -0.34
CA ARG A 45 15.43 -3.79 -0.01
C ARG A 45 16.37 -4.87 0.53
N VAL A 46 15.92 -5.66 1.50
CA VAL A 46 16.72 -6.73 2.10
C VAL A 46 17.14 -7.76 1.05
N LEU A 47 16.23 -8.18 0.16
CA LEU A 47 16.53 -9.13 -0.90
C LEU A 47 17.56 -8.59 -1.90
N ARG A 48 17.44 -7.32 -2.30
CA ARG A 48 18.40 -6.68 -3.21
C ARG A 48 19.79 -6.59 -2.57
N GLU A 49 19.87 -6.15 -1.31
CA GLU A 49 21.12 -6.06 -0.57
C GLU A 49 21.81 -7.43 -0.47
N ARG A 50 21.07 -8.48 -0.08
CA ARG A 50 21.61 -9.84 0.03
C ARG A 50 22.03 -10.44 -1.31
N ALA A 51 21.28 -10.18 -2.39
CA ALA A 51 21.65 -10.63 -3.72
C ALA A 51 22.99 -10.03 -4.17
N ILE A 52 23.21 -8.72 -3.93
CA ILE A 52 24.46 -8.03 -4.28
C ILE A 52 25.62 -8.58 -3.45
N GLU A 53 25.44 -8.73 -2.13
CA GLU A 53 26.47 -9.31 -1.26
C GLU A 53 26.86 -10.73 -1.70
N THR A 54 25.87 -11.55 -2.06
CA THR A 54 26.10 -12.91 -2.56
C THR A 54 26.91 -12.91 -3.86
N GLN A 55 26.56 -12.02 -4.79
CA GLN A 55 27.28 -11.88 -6.04
C GLN A 55 28.74 -11.49 -5.81
N LEU A 56 28.99 -10.53 -4.91
CA LEU A 56 30.35 -10.10 -4.56
C LEU A 56 31.15 -11.24 -3.90
N LEU A 57 30.49 -12.02 -3.04
CA LEU A 57 31.10 -13.16 -2.35
C LEU A 57 31.52 -14.26 -3.34
N PHE A 58 30.65 -14.61 -4.30
CA PHE A 58 30.99 -15.55 -5.37
C PHE A 58 32.13 -15.04 -6.25
N GLY A 59 32.09 -13.78 -6.68
CA GLY A 59 33.17 -13.21 -7.49
C GLY A 59 34.51 -13.16 -6.75
N SER A 60 34.50 -12.84 -5.46
CA SER A 60 35.71 -12.86 -4.62
C SER A 60 36.24 -14.28 -4.43
N SER A 61 35.35 -15.26 -4.34
CA SER A 61 35.69 -16.68 -4.23
C SER A 61 36.34 -17.16 -5.51
N GLU A 62 35.71 -16.95 -6.66
CA GLU A 62 36.27 -17.30 -7.98
C GLU A 62 37.69 -16.74 -8.14
N ALA A 63 37.91 -15.46 -7.84
CA ALA A 63 39.24 -14.84 -7.92
C ALA A 63 40.27 -15.52 -7.00
N LEU A 64 39.87 -15.92 -5.79
CA LEU A 64 40.73 -16.66 -4.87
C LEU A 64 41.10 -18.04 -5.42
N LEU A 65 40.17 -18.72 -6.09
CA LEU A 65 40.41 -20.04 -6.67
C LEU A 65 41.33 -19.98 -7.87
N LEU A 66 41.16 -18.97 -8.72
CA LEU A 66 42.10 -18.69 -9.80
C LEU A 66 43.50 -18.43 -9.23
N LYS A 67 43.62 -17.68 -8.12
CA LYS A 67 44.90 -17.48 -7.44
C LYS A 67 45.47 -18.80 -6.89
N CYS A 68 44.64 -19.69 -6.35
CA CYS A 68 45.07 -21.01 -5.89
C CYS A 68 45.62 -21.86 -7.04
N ALA A 69 44.89 -21.94 -8.15
CA ALA A 69 45.29 -22.68 -9.34
C ALA A 69 46.59 -22.11 -9.94
N ALA A 70 46.71 -20.78 -10.05
CA ALA A 70 47.91 -20.11 -10.55
C ALA A 70 49.12 -20.36 -9.64
N THR A 71 48.94 -20.30 -8.32
CA THR A 71 50.02 -20.56 -7.36
C THR A 71 50.46 -22.02 -7.41
N SER A 72 49.51 -22.96 -7.46
CA SER A 72 49.80 -24.39 -7.64
C SER A 72 50.60 -24.65 -8.92
N LYS A 73 50.16 -24.06 -10.05
CA LYS A 73 50.89 -24.12 -11.32
C LYS A 73 52.32 -23.59 -11.17
N ASN A 74 52.51 -22.42 -10.56
CA ASN A 74 53.83 -21.83 -10.36
C ASN A 74 54.73 -22.66 -9.43
N LEU A 75 54.16 -23.32 -8.42
CA LEU A 75 54.91 -24.25 -7.57
C LEU A 75 55.45 -25.42 -8.40
N VAL A 76 54.59 -26.04 -9.22
CA VAL A 76 54.94 -27.22 -10.01
C VAL A 76 55.86 -26.89 -11.19
N SER A 77 55.55 -25.85 -11.97
CA SER A 77 56.25 -25.56 -13.22
C SER A 77 57.56 -24.79 -13.03
N THR A 78 57.71 -24.07 -11.91
CA THR A 78 58.80 -23.10 -11.76
C THR A 78 59.59 -23.37 -10.49
N LEU A 79 58.92 -23.45 -9.33
CA LEU A 79 59.62 -23.52 -8.04
C LEU A 79 60.22 -24.90 -7.78
N LEU A 80 59.48 -25.98 -8.03
CA LEU A 80 59.98 -27.36 -7.85
C LEU A 80 61.17 -27.67 -8.77
N PRO A 81 61.15 -27.36 -10.08
CA PRO A 81 62.32 -27.54 -10.94
C PRO A 81 63.54 -26.73 -10.49
N ALA A 82 63.34 -25.46 -10.09
CA ALA A 82 64.42 -24.63 -9.57
C ALA A 82 65.02 -25.20 -8.28
N LEU A 83 64.18 -25.77 -7.41
CA LEU A 83 64.62 -26.46 -6.19
C LEU A 83 65.43 -27.72 -6.51
N MET A 84 64.96 -28.56 -7.43
CA MET A 84 65.69 -29.76 -7.87
C MET A 84 67.09 -29.41 -8.37
N ILE A 85 67.20 -28.43 -9.27
CA ILE A 85 68.49 -27.96 -9.81
C ILE A 85 69.38 -27.38 -8.72
N ALA A 86 68.81 -26.67 -7.73
CA ALA A 86 69.57 -26.12 -6.62
C ALA A 86 70.15 -27.22 -5.72
N VAL A 87 69.39 -28.30 -5.48
CA VAL A 87 69.81 -29.46 -4.69
C VAL A 87 70.85 -30.27 -5.43
N GLU A 88 70.63 -30.59 -6.71
CA GLU A 88 71.59 -31.34 -7.55
C GLU A 88 72.96 -30.67 -7.67
N LYS A 89 73.00 -29.35 -7.54
CA LYS A 89 74.24 -28.54 -7.63
C LYS A 89 74.82 -28.15 -6.27
N ASP A 90 74.36 -28.76 -5.17
CA ASP A 90 74.76 -28.46 -3.79
C ASP A 90 74.62 -26.97 -3.40
N LYS A 91 73.68 -26.25 -4.04
CA LYS A 91 73.39 -24.83 -3.76
C LYS A 91 72.38 -24.69 -2.64
N SER A 92 72.77 -25.06 -1.43
CA SER A 92 71.92 -25.06 -0.22
C SER A 92 71.18 -23.74 0.05
N ILE A 93 71.85 -22.60 -0.10
CA ILE A 93 71.24 -21.27 0.11
C ILE A 93 70.09 -21.02 -0.88
N LEU A 94 70.23 -21.45 -2.14
CA LEU A 94 69.21 -21.26 -3.17
C LEU A 94 68.01 -22.20 -2.94
N ALA A 95 68.27 -23.42 -2.47
CA ALA A 95 67.23 -24.38 -2.10
C ALA A 95 66.38 -23.86 -0.93
N ILE A 96 67.02 -23.36 0.14
CA ILE A 96 66.33 -22.76 1.30
C ILE A 96 65.46 -21.57 0.85
N LYS A 97 65.99 -20.66 0.03
CA LYS A 97 65.20 -19.52 -0.50
C LYS A 97 63.99 -19.94 -1.32
N SER A 98 64.12 -21.02 -2.09
CA SER A 98 63.00 -21.55 -2.89
C SER A 98 61.92 -22.13 -1.99
N LEU A 99 62.29 -22.88 -0.97
CA LEU A 99 61.35 -23.42 0.02
C LEU A 99 60.65 -22.32 0.83
N GLU A 100 61.38 -21.29 1.25
CA GLU A 100 60.76 -20.16 1.99
C GLU A 100 59.74 -19.41 1.12
N LYS A 101 60.03 -19.24 -0.16
CA LYS A 101 59.09 -18.64 -1.12
C LYS A 101 57.83 -19.49 -1.29
N ALA A 102 57.98 -20.81 -1.37
CA ALA A 102 56.84 -21.73 -1.43
C ALA A 102 55.99 -21.64 -0.15
N ARG A 103 56.64 -21.64 1.02
CA ARG A 103 55.98 -21.47 2.32
C ARG A 103 55.18 -20.17 2.38
N GLN A 104 55.77 -19.05 1.97
CA GLN A 104 55.09 -17.75 1.96
C GLN A 104 53.86 -17.75 1.06
N TRP A 105 53.96 -18.30 -0.15
CA TRP A 105 52.83 -18.40 -1.08
C TRP A 105 51.69 -19.28 -0.54
N ILE A 106 52.02 -20.41 0.07
CA ILE A 106 51.03 -21.31 0.69
C ILE A 106 50.36 -20.61 1.87
N MET A 107 51.12 -19.94 2.74
CA MET A 107 50.56 -19.21 3.88
C MET A 107 49.60 -18.09 3.43
N GLU A 108 49.94 -17.33 2.39
CA GLU A 108 49.06 -16.28 1.87
C GLU A 108 47.73 -16.85 1.36
N ILE A 109 47.76 -18.01 0.70
CA ILE A 109 46.52 -18.69 0.25
C ILE A 109 45.70 -19.17 1.45
N VAL A 110 46.33 -19.84 2.42
CA VAL A 110 45.64 -20.36 3.60
C VAL A 110 44.94 -19.25 4.36
N GLU A 111 45.62 -18.12 4.56
CA GLU A 111 45.03 -16.94 5.21
C GLU A 111 43.82 -16.41 4.45
N LYS A 112 43.95 -16.23 3.13
CA LYS A 112 42.84 -15.72 2.30
C LYS A 112 41.65 -16.66 2.23
N VAL A 113 41.90 -17.98 2.21
CA VAL A 113 40.84 -18.99 2.29
C VAL A 113 40.14 -18.92 3.64
N GLY A 114 40.88 -18.80 4.75
CA GLY A 114 40.31 -18.59 6.07
C GLY A 114 39.39 -17.36 6.14
N GLN A 115 39.86 -16.22 5.64
CA GLN A 115 39.05 -14.99 5.55
C GLN A 115 37.80 -15.18 4.69
N MET A 116 37.86 -16.00 3.64
CA MET A 116 36.71 -16.29 2.78
C MET A 116 35.67 -17.14 3.51
N VAL A 117 36.11 -18.16 4.26
CA VAL A 117 35.23 -18.99 5.09
C VAL A 117 34.48 -18.13 6.10
N ASP A 118 35.17 -17.22 6.80
CA ASP A 118 34.54 -16.30 7.75
C ASP A 118 33.48 -15.40 7.09
N ARG A 119 33.74 -14.94 5.85
CA ARG A 119 32.79 -14.14 5.08
C ARG A 119 31.56 -14.95 4.70
N TYR A 120 31.72 -16.21 4.26
CA TYR A 120 30.59 -17.11 4.00
C TYR A 120 29.77 -17.37 5.25
N GLU A 121 30.42 -17.61 6.39
CA GLU A 121 29.73 -17.87 7.66
C GLU A 121 28.88 -16.67 8.09
N LYS A 122 29.45 -15.47 8.01
CA LYS A 122 28.74 -14.21 8.29
C LYS A 122 27.58 -13.98 7.32
N HIS A 123 27.80 -14.25 6.04
CA HIS A 123 26.76 -14.10 5.03
C HIS A 123 25.61 -15.09 5.24
N ASN A 124 25.91 -16.35 5.55
CA ASN A 124 24.92 -17.38 5.88
C ASN A 124 24.05 -16.99 7.08
N HIS A 125 24.67 -16.49 8.16
CA HIS A 125 23.93 -15.95 9.31
C HIS A 125 23.03 -14.78 8.91
N SER A 126 23.52 -13.90 8.05
CA SER A 126 22.76 -12.74 7.57
C SER A 126 21.56 -13.18 6.73
N VAL A 127 21.72 -14.15 5.83
CA VAL A 127 20.62 -14.71 5.04
C VAL A 127 19.60 -15.44 5.94
N ALA A 128 20.05 -16.18 6.94
CA ALA A 128 19.17 -16.83 7.91
C ALA A 128 18.33 -15.81 8.70
N SER A 129 18.92 -14.67 9.10
CA SER A 129 18.17 -13.60 9.76
C SER A 129 17.07 -13.00 8.88
N CYS A 130 17.22 -12.99 7.56
CA CYS A 130 16.18 -12.49 6.64
C CYS A 130 14.89 -13.31 6.69
N THR A 131 14.94 -14.59 7.09
CA THR A 131 13.72 -15.37 7.36
C THR A 131 12.90 -14.76 8.50
N SER A 132 13.56 -14.19 9.51
CA SER A 132 12.88 -13.48 10.60
C SER A 132 12.24 -12.18 10.09
N ASP A 133 12.91 -11.44 9.19
CA ASP A 133 12.35 -10.23 8.58
C ASP A 133 11.05 -10.53 7.83
N VAL A 134 10.99 -11.64 7.10
CA VAL A 134 9.78 -12.09 6.39
C VAL A 134 8.65 -12.42 7.37
N ILE A 135 8.95 -13.09 8.48
CA ILE A 135 7.96 -13.42 9.53
C ILE A 135 7.42 -12.14 10.16
N LEU A 136 8.29 -11.18 10.48
CA LEU A 136 7.91 -9.90 11.07
C LEU A 136 7.04 -9.08 10.12
N GLU A 137 7.44 -8.93 8.86
CA GLU A 137 6.66 -8.18 7.87
C GLU A 137 5.28 -8.83 7.62
N LYS A 138 5.20 -10.16 7.65
CA LYS A 138 3.92 -10.87 7.60
C LYS A 138 3.03 -10.53 8.80
N ALA A 139 3.58 -10.59 10.02
CA ALA A 139 2.82 -10.27 11.23
C ALA A 139 2.33 -8.81 11.24
N GLU A 140 3.19 -7.87 10.83
CA GLU A 140 2.80 -6.46 10.70
C GLU A 140 1.70 -6.25 9.64
N THR A 141 1.80 -6.94 8.50
CA THR A 141 0.81 -6.83 7.42
C THR A 141 -0.55 -7.38 7.83
N GLU A 142 -0.59 -8.56 8.47
CA GLU A 142 -1.85 -9.14 8.97
C GLU A 142 -2.49 -8.25 10.04
N LYS A 143 -1.69 -7.71 10.97
CA LYS A 143 -2.19 -6.77 11.98
C LYS A 143 -2.80 -5.52 11.36
N LYS A 144 -2.15 -4.92 10.35
CA LYS A 144 -2.69 -3.76 9.62
C LYS A 144 -3.99 -4.12 8.91
N LYS A 145 -4.04 -5.28 8.26
CA LYS A 145 -5.23 -5.77 7.58
C LYS A 145 -6.42 -5.92 8.54
N GLU A 146 -6.21 -6.56 9.69
CA GLU A 146 -7.25 -6.69 10.73
C GLU A 146 -7.76 -5.33 11.22
N GLN A 147 -6.86 -4.36 11.43
CA GLN A 147 -7.24 -3.01 11.84
C GLN A 147 -8.07 -2.32 10.75
N THR A 148 -7.60 -2.33 9.50
CA THR A 148 -8.33 -1.72 8.38
C THR A 148 -9.68 -2.39 8.16
N THR A 149 -9.80 -3.71 8.30
CA THR A 149 -11.10 -4.41 8.21
C THR A 149 -12.07 -3.92 9.27
N LYS A 150 -11.63 -3.75 10.53
CA LYS A 150 -12.47 -3.18 11.60
C LYS A 150 -12.89 -1.74 11.32
N GLU A 151 -11.98 -0.93 10.77
CA GLU A 151 -12.29 0.46 10.38
C GLU A 151 -13.32 0.50 9.24
N ILE A 152 -13.21 -0.38 8.25
CA ILE A 152 -14.20 -0.52 7.17
C ILE A 152 -15.56 -0.92 7.72
N GLU A 153 -15.65 -1.95 8.57
CA GLU A 153 -16.93 -2.39 9.17
C GLU A 153 -17.60 -1.29 10.00
N ALA A 154 -16.79 -0.51 10.74
CA ALA A 154 -17.28 0.65 11.48
C ALA A 154 -17.83 1.73 10.55
N GLN A 155 -17.09 2.07 9.47
CA GLN A 155 -17.54 3.05 8.47
C GLN A 155 -18.80 2.59 7.73
N GLU A 156 -18.88 1.32 7.33
CA GLU A 156 -20.09 0.74 6.70
C GLU A 156 -21.32 0.82 7.61
N THR A 157 -21.13 0.73 8.92
CA THR A 157 -22.22 0.88 9.88
C THR A 157 -22.69 2.34 9.96
N VAL A 158 -21.76 3.29 9.95
CA VAL A 158 -22.08 4.73 9.92
C VAL A 158 -22.79 5.11 8.62
N VAL A 159 -22.31 4.63 7.47
CA VAL A 159 -22.94 4.88 6.17
C VAL A 159 -24.37 4.35 6.14
N ARG A 160 -24.61 3.12 6.62
CA ARG A 160 -25.97 2.56 6.70
C ARG A 160 -26.91 3.38 7.58
N ASP A 161 -26.44 3.85 8.74
CA ASP A 161 -27.26 4.70 9.61
C ASP A 161 -27.60 6.04 8.94
N LEU A 162 -26.64 6.66 8.25
CA LEU A 162 -26.87 7.89 7.49
C LEU A 162 -27.84 7.68 6.32
N GLU A 163 -27.73 6.57 5.59
CA GLU A 163 -28.68 6.20 4.53
C GLU A 163 -30.10 6.01 5.07
N ASP A 164 -30.24 5.32 6.20
CA ASP A 164 -31.53 5.13 6.89
C ASP A 164 -32.12 6.47 7.37
N GLN A 165 -31.28 7.36 7.91
CA GLN A 165 -31.69 8.71 8.31
C GLN A 165 -32.14 9.54 7.10
N LEU A 166 -31.40 9.48 5.99
CA LEU A 166 -31.73 10.20 4.76
C LEU A 166 -33.04 9.68 4.15
N LYS A 167 -33.25 8.36 4.15
CA LYS A 167 -34.52 7.76 3.72
C LYS A 167 -35.70 8.22 4.58
N LYS A 168 -35.56 8.17 5.91
CA LYS A 168 -36.60 8.65 6.84
C LYS A 168 -36.90 10.14 6.67
N ASN A 169 -35.87 10.97 6.48
CA ASN A 169 -36.05 12.39 6.23
C ASN A 169 -36.78 12.63 4.90
N ASN A 170 -36.43 11.92 3.84
CA ASN A 170 -37.11 12.02 2.55
C ASN A 170 -38.58 11.58 2.61
N GLU A 171 -38.90 10.52 3.36
CA GLU A 171 -40.28 10.10 3.59
C GLU A 171 -41.08 11.20 4.34
N LYS A 172 -40.49 11.80 5.38
CA LYS A 172 -41.12 12.93 6.10
C LYS A 172 -41.30 14.17 5.24
N ILE A 173 -40.33 14.51 4.38
CA ILE A 173 -40.46 15.63 3.45
C ILE A 173 -41.63 15.38 2.49
N LYS A 174 -41.77 14.17 1.94
CA LYS A 174 -42.91 13.80 1.08
C LYS A 174 -44.25 13.91 1.81
N GLU A 175 -44.32 13.47 3.07
CA GLU A 175 -45.53 13.59 3.89
C GLU A 175 -45.89 15.07 4.14
N ILE A 176 -44.91 15.90 4.50
CA ILE A 176 -45.11 17.34 4.70
C ILE A 176 -45.54 18.01 3.40
N GLU A 177 -44.97 17.65 2.25
CA GLU A 177 -45.39 18.16 0.94
C GLU A 177 -46.83 17.80 0.61
N ALA A 178 -47.26 16.56 0.88
CA ALA A 178 -48.63 16.13 0.70
C ALA A 178 -49.59 16.91 1.63
N ASN A 179 -49.21 17.10 2.90
CA ASN A 179 -49.99 17.89 3.86
C ASN A 179 -50.08 19.37 3.46
N ILE A 180 -48.99 19.97 2.96
CA ILE A 180 -49.01 21.34 2.42
C ILE A 180 -49.95 21.41 1.20
N ALA A 181 -49.91 20.44 0.30
CA ALA A 181 -50.80 20.40 -0.87
C ALA A 181 -52.27 20.27 -0.45
N GLN A 182 -52.58 19.39 0.50
CA GLN A 182 -53.93 19.24 1.05
C GLN A 182 -54.41 20.53 1.72
N LYS A 183 -53.61 21.11 2.62
CA LYS A 183 -53.97 22.34 3.34
C LYS A 183 -54.11 23.54 2.42
N ASN A 184 -53.29 23.62 1.37
CA ASN A 184 -53.46 24.62 0.31
C ASN A 184 -54.77 24.43 -0.45
N ALA A 185 -55.17 23.18 -0.77
CA ALA A 185 -56.45 22.91 -1.41
C ALA A 185 -57.64 23.23 -0.49
N GLU A 186 -57.56 22.91 0.81
CA GLU A 186 -58.56 23.28 1.82
C GLU A 186 -58.70 24.80 1.95
N LEU A 187 -57.56 25.52 2.00
CA LEU A 187 -57.55 26.98 2.03
C LEU A 187 -58.18 27.56 0.76
N TYR A 188 -57.77 27.08 -0.42
CA TYR A 188 -58.32 27.49 -1.71
C TYR A 188 -59.84 27.31 -1.76
N ASN A 189 -60.33 26.12 -1.38
CA ASN A 189 -61.76 25.82 -1.35
C ASN A 189 -62.50 26.69 -0.32
N HIS A 190 -61.93 26.91 0.86
CA HIS A 190 -62.52 27.77 1.89
C HIS A 190 -62.64 29.23 1.44
N VAL A 191 -61.61 29.75 0.77
CA VAL A 191 -61.61 31.11 0.18
C VAL A 191 -62.63 31.20 -0.95
N LYS A 192 -62.68 30.20 -1.85
CA LYS A 192 -63.65 30.12 -2.94
C LYS A 192 -65.10 30.08 -2.43
N ASP A 193 -65.40 29.27 -1.42
CA ASP A 193 -66.72 29.16 -0.80
C ASP A 193 -67.14 30.47 -0.12
N THR A 194 -66.22 31.13 0.57
CA THR A 194 -66.45 32.43 1.22
C THR A 194 -66.69 33.55 0.20
N SER A 195 -65.94 33.50 -0.90
CA SER A 195 -66.07 34.42 -2.04
C SER A 195 -67.39 34.26 -2.80
N SER A 196 -67.88 33.03 -2.96
CA SER A 196 -69.19 32.77 -3.58
C SER A 196 -70.40 33.27 -2.76
N LYS A 197 -70.21 33.49 -1.45
CA LYS A 197 -71.26 33.95 -0.51
C LYS A 197 -71.20 35.45 -0.21
N SER A 198 -70.13 36.14 -0.63
CA SER A 198 -69.95 37.58 -0.38
C SER A 198 -69.35 38.25 -1.61
N ASN A 199 -70.05 39.23 -2.19
CA ASN A 199 -69.70 39.91 -3.46
C ASN A 199 -68.36 40.69 -3.46
N GLY A 200 -67.49 40.52 -2.44
CA GLY A 200 -66.25 41.29 -2.28
C GLY A 200 -64.94 40.49 -2.35
N LEU A 201 -64.97 39.15 -2.42
CA LEU A 201 -63.76 38.30 -2.32
C LEU A 201 -63.41 37.52 -3.60
N GLY A 202 -64.03 37.87 -4.74
CA GLY A 202 -63.90 37.19 -6.05
C GLY A 202 -62.47 37.05 -6.61
N LEU A 203 -61.52 37.84 -6.11
CA LEU A 203 -60.21 38.02 -6.73
C LEU A 203 -59.07 37.19 -6.11
N PHE A 204 -59.29 36.49 -4.99
CA PHE A 204 -58.18 35.87 -4.24
C PHE A 204 -58.06 34.35 -4.40
N ALA A 205 -58.90 33.72 -5.23
CA ALA A 205 -58.82 32.28 -5.42
C ALA A 205 -57.49 31.82 -6.05
N ALA A 206 -56.83 32.61 -6.90
CA ALA A 206 -55.81 32.08 -7.81
C ALA A 206 -54.33 32.15 -7.36
N LEU A 207 -53.98 32.48 -6.11
CA LEU A 207 -52.57 32.72 -5.72
C LEU A 207 -52.14 31.98 -4.45
N VAL A 208 -51.16 31.09 -4.57
CA VAL A 208 -50.33 30.55 -3.48
C VAL A 208 -48.88 30.54 -4.04
N PRO A 209 -47.83 31.02 -3.32
CA PRO A 209 -47.47 30.56 -1.98
C PRO A 209 -46.91 31.65 -1.04
N PHE A 210 -47.71 32.67 -0.73
CA PHE A 210 -47.44 33.46 0.48
C PHE A 210 -48.72 33.58 1.29
N VAL A 211 -48.62 33.11 2.53
CA VAL A 211 -49.70 33.03 3.50
C VAL A 211 -50.16 34.43 3.97
N GLY A 212 -49.27 35.42 3.93
CA GLY A 212 -49.51 36.78 4.43
C GLY A 212 -50.60 37.58 3.70
N PRO A 213 -50.60 37.64 2.35
CA PRO A 213 -51.60 38.38 1.59
C PRO A 213 -53.05 37.88 1.74
N ILE A 214 -53.26 36.58 1.91
CA ILE A 214 -54.60 35.95 2.02
C ILE A 214 -55.24 36.23 3.38
N VAL A 215 -54.46 36.14 4.46
CA VAL A 215 -54.96 36.43 5.82
C VAL A 215 -55.35 37.90 5.95
N LYS A 216 -54.53 38.79 5.40
CA LYS A 216 -54.76 40.24 5.45
C LYS A 216 -56.03 40.64 4.67
N SER A 217 -56.25 40.08 3.48
CA SER A 217 -57.43 40.42 2.66
C SER A 217 -58.75 39.92 3.26
N ILE A 218 -58.77 38.77 3.93
CA ILE A 218 -59.98 38.23 4.58
C ILE A 218 -60.33 39.02 5.86
N TYR A 219 -59.31 39.46 6.60
CA TYR A 219 -59.46 40.32 7.77
C TYR A 219 -59.95 41.73 7.38
N ASP A 220 -59.42 42.29 6.30
CA ASP A 220 -59.81 43.60 5.76
C ASP A 220 -61.22 43.58 5.10
N ALA A 221 -61.69 42.42 4.61
CA ALA A 221 -62.98 42.27 3.92
C ALA A 221 -64.23 42.19 4.84
N LYS A 222 -64.11 42.43 6.17
CA LYS A 222 -65.22 42.32 7.15
C LYS A 222 -65.99 40.99 7.06
N THR A 223 -65.27 39.88 6.86
CA THR A 223 -65.86 38.53 6.93
C THR A 223 -66.18 38.14 8.38
N GLY A 224 -67.13 37.22 8.57
CA GLY A 224 -67.56 36.80 9.91
C GLY A 224 -66.41 36.20 10.75
N PRO A 225 -66.41 36.36 12.09
CA PRO A 225 -65.29 36.03 12.97
C PRO A 225 -64.83 34.56 12.87
N GLY A 226 -65.73 33.63 12.56
CA GLY A 226 -65.39 32.21 12.36
C GLY A 226 -64.57 31.92 11.09
N VAL A 227 -64.71 32.73 10.04
CA VAL A 227 -63.96 32.58 8.77
C VAL A 227 -62.53 33.13 8.94
N ALA A 228 -62.40 34.28 9.60
CA ALA A 228 -61.11 34.85 9.95
C ALA A 228 -60.30 33.91 10.85
N ALA A 229 -60.93 33.35 11.89
CA ALA A 229 -60.28 32.40 12.80
C ALA A 229 -59.79 31.13 12.07
N LYS A 230 -60.63 30.53 11.21
CA LYS A 230 -60.25 29.31 10.49
C LYS A 230 -59.13 29.54 9.47
N THR A 231 -59.13 30.70 8.80
CA THR A 231 -58.05 31.10 7.88
C THR A 231 -56.73 31.31 8.62
N GLN A 232 -56.77 31.94 9.80
CA GLN A 232 -55.58 32.18 10.62
C GLN A 232 -54.97 30.87 11.14
N VAL A 233 -55.79 29.89 11.52
CA VAL A 233 -55.33 28.56 11.95
C VAL A 233 -54.66 27.79 10.81
N LEU A 234 -55.31 27.71 9.64
CA LEU A 234 -54.73 27.04 8.46
C LEU A 234 -53.43 27.72 8.00
N SER A 235 -53.39 29.05 8.09
CA SER A 235 -52.20 29.87 7.83
C SER A 235 -51.04 29.55 8.78
N SER A 236 -51.31 29.47 10.09
CA SER A 236 -50.27 29.15 11.07
C SER A 236 -49.75 27.73 10.92
N GLU A 237 -50.62 26.77 10.62
CA GLU A 237 -50.24 25.37 10.35
C GLU A 237 -49.32 25.27 9.12
N LEU A 238 -49.63 26.01 8.05
CA LEU A 238 -48.83 26.01 6.82
C LEU A 238 -47.45 26.65 7.00
N SER A 239 -47.37 27.71 7.82
CA SER A 239 -46.10 28.32 8.22
C SER A 239 -45.24 27.33 9.02
N GLN A 240 -45.85 26.63 9.97
CA GLN A 240 -45.15 25.63 10.79
C GLN A 240 -44.61 24.47 9.95
N LEU A 241 -45.43 23.92 9.03
CA LEU A 241 -45.00 22.87 8.10
C LEU A 241 -43.87 23.32 7.16
N SER A 242 -43.88 24.58 6.73
CA SER A 242 -42.81 25.16 5.89
C SER A 242 -41.47 25.28 6.63
N ILE A 243 -41.51 25.68 7.91
CA ILE A 243 -40.33 25.73 8.78
C ILE A 243 -39.78 24.32 9.01
N GLU A 244 -40.65 23.35 9.28
CA GLU A 244 -40.27 21.95 9.49
C GLU A 244 -39.64 21.34 8.23
N LYS A 245 -40.23 21.57 7.04
CA LYS A 245 -39.65 21.18 5.75
C LYS A 245 -38.25 21.77 5.55
N SER A 246 -38.07 23.06 5.83
CA SER A 246 -36.78 23.74 5.68
C SER A 246 -35.73 23.19 6.64
N SER A 247 -36.12 22.85 7.86
CA SER A 247 -35.23 22.19 8.84
C SER A 247 -34.80 20.80 8.39
N LEU A 248 -35.72 20.00 7.83
CA LEU A 248 -35.41 18.67 7.31
C LEU A 248 -34.51 18.71 6.07
N MET A 249 -34.74 19.64 5.14
CA MET A 249 -33.84 19.85 3.99
C MET A 249 -32.44 20.28 4.42
N SER A 250 -32.32 21.12 5.46
CA SER A 250 -31.01 21.47 6.03
C SER A 250 -30.28 20.26 6.64
N LYS A 251 -31.02 19.34 7.28
CA LYS A 251 -30.44 18.09 7.80
C LYS A 251 -30.01 17.14 6.69
N GLU A 252 -30.78 17.02 5.60
CA GLU A 252 -30.39 16.24 4.42
C GLU A 252 -29.10 16.80 3.78
N TRP A 253 -28.99 18.13 3.68
CA TRP A 253 -27.80 18.77 3.13
C TRP A 253 -26.54 18.48 3.94
N ASN A 254 -26.64 18.46 5.27
CA ASN A 254 -25.54 18.11 6.17
C ASN A 254 -25.11 16.63 6.10
N ILE A 255 -25.91 15.76 5.48
CA ILE A 255 -25.55 14.34 5.25
C ILE A 255 -24.88 14.18 3.87
N HIS A 256 -25.18 15.07 2.91
CA HIS A 256 -24.68 15.02 1.53
C HIS A 256 -23.30 15.69 1.32
N VAL A 257 -22.80 16.43 2.31
CA VAL A 257 -21.50 17.14 2.30
C VAL A 257 -20.56 16.53 3.31
#